data_AF-A0A8J2UE89-F1
#
_entry.id   AF-A0A8J2UE89-F1
#
_cell.length_a   1.000
_cell.length_b   1.000
_cell.length_c   1.000
_cell.angle_alpha   90.00
_cell.angle_beta   90.00
_cell.angle_gamma   90.00
#
_symmetry.space_group_name_H-M   'P 1'
#
loop_
_entity.id
_entity.type
_entity.pdbx_description
1 polymer ?
#
loop_
_entity_poly.entity_id
_entity_poly.type
_entity_poly.pdbx_seq_one_letter_code
_entity_poly.pdbx_strand_id
1 'polypeptide(L)'
;MEKKNINKKGGGTRTAAGANGKTAATKKPGKTGATGIIKKTDTTARPRRTGKTGPTGIIRETTGKIGLSEDGLGKGVAISKVETAGKKVDGKERVAAKGLKNPKAAGNGTHGKGGKRLPVILVTNDDGISAPGIRNLVEAVRGLGKIVVVAPDKPQSGMGHAITIGNPLRLQPMHHVFEGVEAWSCSGTPVDCVKLAVDKVLRRKPDLCLSGINHGANHSINVIYSGTMSAAVEASIESIPAVGFSLLDYSVEADFGPARKYVRMIVEEVLANPLDKHLILNVNFPAVPDNLIKGIKICRQAYAKYEEDFVERNDPNSRKYYWLTGKFVNFDRGRDTDVWALEHNYVSVVPVQFDMTNYVLKSKLEKTWKS
;
A
#
# COMPACT_ATOMS: atom_id res chain seq x y z
N MET A 1 49.70 18.40 -42.16
CA MET A 1 50.79 17.44 -42.40
C MET A 1 50.47 16.21 -41.57
N GLU A 2 50.35 14.96 -42.03
CA GLU A 2 50.51 14.33 -43.34
C GLU A 2 49.78 12.97 -43.33
N LYS A 3 48.99 12.77 -44.40
CA LYS A 3 48.45 11.58 -45.10
C LYS A 3 48.80 10.14 -44.66
N LYS A 4 47.82 9.21 -44.76
CA LYS A 4 47.57 8.24 -45.88
C LYS A 4 46.48 7.22 -45.46
N ASN A 5 45.31 7.18 -46.13
CA ASN A 5 44.90 6.43 -47.35
C ASN A 5 44.75 4.90 -47.15
N ILE A 6 43.60 4.23 -47.32
CA ILE A 6 42.62 3.98 -48.45
C ILE A 6 42.63 2.47 -48.79
N ASN A 7 41.47 1.80 -48.72
CA ASN A 7 40.78 0.95 -49.73
C ASN A 7 39.67 0.15 -49.01
N LYS A 8 38.36 0.19 -49.29
CA LYS A 8 37.50 0.12 -50.51
C LYS A 8 37.64 -1.17 -51.35
N LYS A 9 36.60 -2.01 -51.29
CA LYS A 9 35.79 -2.63 -52.38
C LYS A 9 34.85 -3.64 -51.69
N GLY A 10 33.52 -3.54 -51.76
CA GLY A 10 32.63 -3.79 -52.91
C GLY A 10 32.19 -5.27 -52.86
N GLY A 11 30.95 -5.72 -53.00
CA GLY A 11 29.65 -5.13 -53.34
C GLY A 11 28.75 -6.28 -53.84
N GLY A 12 27.46 -6.28 -53.44
CA GLY A 12 26.33 -7.00 -54.08
C GLY A 12 26.32 -8.55 -54.06
N THR A 13 25.21 -9.28 -54.22
CA THR A 13 23.76 -9.03 -54.25
C THR A 13 23.09 -10.40 -54.47
N ARG A 14 21.86 -10.59 -53.94
CA ARG A 14 20.78 -11.50 -54.44
C ARG A 14 21.01 -13.03 -54.36
N THR A 15 20.05 -13.95 -54.31
CA THR A 15 18.60 -14.08 -54.00
C THR A 15 18.29 -15.59 -54.03
N ALA A 16 17.16 -15.99 -53.42
CA ALA A 16 16.25 -17.09 -53.80
C ALA A 16 16.51 -18.55 -53.36
N ALA A 17 15.54 -19.02 -52.56
CA ALA A 17 14.63 -20.17 -52.75
C ALA A 17 15.18 -21.58 -53.05
N GLY A 18 14.64 -22.57 -52.33
CA GLY A 18 14.67 -23.98 -52.74
C GLY A 18 14.22 -24.94 -51.64
N ALA A 19 13.07 -25.57 -51.84
CA ALA A 19 12.38 -26.48 -50.94
C ALA A 19 12.88 -27.93 -50.98
N ASN A 20 12.50 -28.71 -49.95
CA ASN A 20 12.19 -30.17 -49.90
C ASN A 20 12.50 -30.65 -48.46
N GLY A 21 11.63 -31.26 -47.65
CA GLY A 21 10.47 -32.10 -47.90
C GLY A 21 10.79 -33.54 -47.46
N LYS A 22 10.28 -33.98 -46.29
CA LYS A 22 9.80 -35.36 -46.01
C LYS A 22 9.36 -35.58 -44.54
N THR A 23 8.07 -35.87 -44.43
CA THR A 23 7.26 -36.63 -43.46
C THR A 23 7.96 -37.59 -42.47
N ALA A 24 7.49 -37.66 -41.21
CA ALA A 24 6.55 -38.69 -40.69
C ALA A 24 6.44 -38.75 -39.15
N ALA A 25 5.26 -39.19 -38.70
CA ALA A 25 4.93 -39.90 -37.46
C ALA A 25 4.59 -39.12 -36.17
N THR A 26 3.30 -39.26 -35.84
CA THR A 26 2.53 -38.91 -34.64
C THR A 26 2.96 -39.64 -33.36
N LYS A 27 3.01 -38.91 -32.22
CA LYS A 27 2.78 -39.45 -30.87
C LYS A 27 1.95 -38.47 -30.03
N LYS A 28 0.84 -38.98 -29.47
CA LYS A 28 -0.10 -38.29 -28.56
C LYS A 28 0.57 -37.94 -27.22
N PRO A 29 0.24 -36.80 -26.59
CA PRO A 29 0.41 -36.62 -25.14
C PRO A 29 -0.85 -37.02 -24.36
N GLY A 30 -0.61 -37.60 -23.18
CA GLY A 30 -1.61 -38.07 -22.24
C GLY A 30 -2.43 -36.97 -21.55
N LYS A 31 -3.56 -37.41 -21.03
CA LYS A 31 -4.64 -36.66 -20.39
C LYS A 31 -4.20 -35.90 -19.14
N THR A 32 -4.59 -34.63 -19.03
CA THR A 32 -4.74 -33.91 -17.76
C THR A 32 -6.21 -33.58 -17.51
N GLY A 33 -6.62 -33.71 -16.25
CA GLY A 33 -8.00 -33.83 -15.81
C GLY A 33 -8.83 -32.53 -15.79
N ALA A 34 -10.13 -32.78 -15.93
CA ALA A 34 -11.33 -32.03 -15.61
C ALA A 34 -11.23 -30.58 -15.12
N THR A 35 -11.64 -29.65 -15.99
CA THR A 35 -12.32 -28.40 -15.61
C THR A 35 -13.83 -28.62 -15.71
N GLY A 36 -14.53 -28.47 -14.59
CA GLY A 36 -15.99 -28.61 -14.50
C GLY A 36 -16.69 -27.43 -15.17
N ILE A 37 -17.30 -27.69 -16.34
CA ILE A 37 -18.20 -26.77 -17.03
C ILE A 37 -19.60 -26.98 -16.46
N ILE A 38 -20.13 -26.00 -15.71
CA ILE A 38 -21.55 -25.96 -15.36
C ILE A 38 -22.33 -25.46 -16.57
N LYS A 39 -22.99 -26.39 -17.27
CA LYS A 39 -24.07 -26.09 -18.23
C LYS A 39 -25.23 -25.43 -17.49
N LYS A 40 -25.62 -24.21 -17.88
CA LYS A 40 -26.96 -23.69 -17.57
C LYS A 40 -27.91 -24.08 -18.69
N THR A 41 -28.89 -24.89 -18.33
CA THR A 41 -30.05 -25.26 -19.14
C THR A 41 -30.96 -24.05 -19.32
N ASP A 42 -31.37 -23.85 -20.56
CA ASP A 42 -32.41 -22.93 -20.99
C ASP A 42 -33.78 -23.52 -20.62
N THR A 43 -34.59 -22.81 -19.85
CA THR A 43 -35.99 -23.14 -19.63
C THR A 43 -36.83 -21.87 -19.64
N THR A 44 -37.45 -21.64 -20.79
CA THR A 44 -38.57 -20.74 -21.00
C THR A 44 -39.84 -21.33 -20.39
N ALA A 45 -40.35 -20.74 -19.31
CA ALA A 45 -41.73 -20.93 -18.87
C ALA A 45 -42.20 -19.77 -17.98
N ARG A 46 -43.07 -18.92 -18.52
CA ARG A 46 -43.87 -17.94 -17.76
C ARG A 46 -45.03 -18.65 -17.05
N PRO A 47 -45.37 -18.24 -15.81
CA PRO A 47 -46.75 -18.29 -15.33
C PRO A 47 -47.36 -16.88 -15.24
N ARG A 48 -48.69 -16.85 -15.41
CA ARG A 48 -49.56 -15.68 -15.49
C ARG A 48 -49.56 -14.87 -14.19
N ARG A 49 -49.58 -13.54 -14.33
CA ARG A 49 -49.92 -12.57 -13.27
C ARG A 49 -51.42 -12.64 -12.96
N THR A 50 -51.78 -12.87 -11.71
CA THR A 50 -53.04 -12.41 -11.10
C THR A 50 -52.67 -11.47 -9.96
N GLY A 51 -53.20 -10.25 -10.00
CA GLY A 51 -52.85 -9.18 -9.07
C GLY A 51 -53.47 -9.34 -7.69
N LYS A 52 -52.84 -8.69 -6.71
CA LYS A 52 -53.47 -7.90 -5.64
C LYS A 52 -52.39 -7.07 -4.93
N THR A 53 -52.64 -5.78 -4.84
CA THR A 53 -51.85 -4.76 -4.17
C THR A 53 -52.06 -4.83 -2.65
N GLY A 54 -51.00 -4.58 -1.87
CA GLY A 54 -51.00 -4.49 -0.40
C GLY A 54 -49.63 -3.98 0.11
N PRO A 55 -49.57 -3.24 1.23
CA PRO A 55 -48.63 -2.14 1.42
C PRO A 55 -47.22 -2.58 1.84
N THR A 56 -46.25 -1.77 1.42
CA THR A 56 -44.82 -1.80 1.79
C THR A 56 -44.63 -1.67 3.30
N GLY A 57 -44.26 -2.77 3.94
CA GLY A 57 -43.82 -2.83 5.33
C GLY A 57 -42.38 -2.36 5.46
N ILE A 58 -42.21 -1.32 6.28
CA ILE A 58 -40.96 -0.80 6.81
C ILE A 58 -40.31 -1.89 7.67
N ILE A 59 -39.09 -2.34 7.34
CA ILE A 59 -38.29 -3.17 8.24
C ILE A 59 -37.53 -2.24 9.18
N ARG A 60 -38.00 -2.16 10.43
CA ARG A 60 -37.27 -1.60 11.57
C ARG A 60 -36.20 -2.62 12.01
N GLU A 61 -34.96 -2.17 12.11
CA GLU A 61 -33.89 -2.90 12.80
C GLU A 61 -34.27 -3.11 14.27
N THR A 62 -34.21 -4.36 14.72
CA THR A 62 -34.42 -4.74 16.12
C THR A 62 -33.06 -4.98 16.76
N THR A 63 -32.67 -4.07 17.67
CA THR A 63 -31.54 -4.24 18.57
C THR A 63 -31.92 -5.21 19.69
N GLY A 64 -31.38 -6.43 19.64
CA GLY A 64 -31.52 -7.45 20.68
C GLY A 64 -30.46 -7.25 21.78
N LYS A 65 -30.92 -6.76 22.93
CA LYS A 65 -30.17 -6.65 24.19
C LYS A 65 -29.78 -8.03 24.72
N ILE A 66 -28.54 -8.15 25.18
CA ILE A 66 -28.04 -9.30 25.93
C ILE A 66 -28.50 -9.15 27.39
N GLY A 67 -29.21 -10.16 27.90
CA GLY A 67 -29.74 -10.18 29.26
C GLY A 67 -28.66 -10.41 30.31
N LEU A 68 -28.76 -9.65 31.40
CA LEU A 68 -28.06 -9.86 32.66
C LEU A 68 -28.79 -10.95 33.46
N SER A 69 -28.05 -11.91 34.01
CA SER A 69 -28.50 -12.76 35.10
C SER A 69 -27.72 -12.39 36.37
N GLU A 70 -28.45 -11.94 37.38
CA GLU A 70 -28.00 -11.88 38.77
C GLU A 70 -28.02 -13.28 39.39
N ASP A 71 -26.95 -13.66 40.09
CA ASP A 71 -26.99 -14.32 41.40
C ASP A 71 -25.57 -14.75 41.83
N GLY A 72 -25.19 -14.44 43.07
CA GLY A 72 -24.05 -15.07 43.75
C GLY A 72 -23.19 -14.16 44.62
N LEU A 73 -23.65 -13.88 45.85
CA LEU A 73 -22.87 -13.29 46.94
C LEU A 73 -21.60 -14.10 47.28
N GLY A 74 -20.54 -13.38 47.72
CA GLY A 74 -19.74 -13.84 48.86
C GLY A 74 -18.27 -13.44 48.93
N LYS A 75 -17.96 -12.48 49.85
CA LYS A 75 -16.72 -12.31 50.65
C LYS A 75 -15.44 -11.96 49.86
N GLY A 76 -14.58 -10.99 50.19
CA GLY A 76 -14.37 -10.11 51.35
C GLY A 76 -12.85 -9.85 51.48
N VAL A 77 -12.47 -8.62 51.89
CA VAL A 77 -11.15 -8.20 52.44
C VAL A 77 -9.99 -8.16 51.39
N ALA A 78 -9.06 -7.19 51.28
CA ALA A 78 -8.47 -6.22 52.20
C ALA A 78 -7.99 -4.95 51.46
N ILE A 79 -7.90 -3.87 52.23
CA ILE A 79 -7.39 -2.54 51.88
C ILE A 79 -6.01 -2.42 52.52
N SER A 80 -5.01 -1.85 51.83
CA SER A 80 -3.81 -1.34 52.49
C SER A 80 -3.36 -0.01 51.88
N LYS A 81 -3.54 1.05 52.68
CA LYS A 81 -2.86 2.35 52.61
C LYS A 81 -1.34 2.17 52.73
N VAL A 82 -0.57 3.06 52.10
CA VAL A 82 0.64 3.65 52.72
C VAL A 82 0.74 5.13 52.30
N GLU A 83 0.97 5.98 53.31
CA GLU A 83 1.15 7.43 53.27
C GLU A 83 2.65 7.83 53.26
N THR A 84 2.93 8.93 52.55
CA THR A 84 3.86 10.08 52.76
C THR A 84 5.23 9.98 53.46
N ALA A 85 6.22 10.66 52.86
CA ALA A 85 7.18 11.67 53.40
C ALA A 85 8.36 11.83 52.39
N GLY A 86 8.94 12.97 52.00
CA GLY A 86 9.04 14.30 52.59
C GLY A 86 10.47 14.54 53.14
N LYS A 87 11.41 15.14 52.36
CA LYS A 87 12.47 16.06 52.84
C LYS A 87 13.41 16.59 51.75
N LYS A 88 13.55 17.93 51.69
CA LYS A 88 14.67 18.72 51.14
C LYS A 88 15.80 18.82 52.17
N VAL A 89 17.07 18.94 51.74
CA VAL A 89 18.09 19.81 52.37
C VAL A 89 19.16 20.23 51.32
N ASP A 90 19.53 21.51 51.35
CA ASP A 90 20.60 22.20 50.61
C ASP A 90 22.02 21.90 51.14
N GLY A 91 23.06 22.19 50.33
CA GLY A 91 24.44 22.27 50.82
C GLY A 91 25.47 22.63 49.76
N LYS A 92 25.91 23.90 49.77
CA LYS A 92 27.05 24.44 49.00
C LYS A 92 28.38 23.97 49.60
N GLU A 93 29.38 23.70 48.77
CA GLU A 93 30.74 24.14 49.06
C GLU A 93 31.60 24.29 47.79
N ARG A 94 32.34 25.40 47.72
CA ARG A 94 33.36 25.72 46.72
C ARG A 94 34.71 25.60 47.39
N VAL A 95 35.69 24.97 46.72
CA VAL A 95 37.11 25.25 46.95
C VAL A 95 37.82 25.34 45.61
N ALA A 96 38.60 26.40 45.44
CA ALA A 96 39.43 26.69 44.28
C ALA A 96 40.91 26.39 44.59
N ALA A 97 41.67 25.87 43.63
CA ALA A 97 43.11 26.03 43.58
C ALA A 97 43.64 25.93 42.13
N LYS A 98 44.69 26.70 41.87
CA LYS A 98 45.19 27.20 40.58
C LYS A 98 46.11 26.22 39.83
N GLY A 99 45.99 26.26 38.50
CA GLY A 99 47.09 26.47 37.55
C GLY A 99 47.92 25.26 37.09
N LEU A 100 47.93 25.00 35.78
CA LEU A 100 49.15 24.89 34.97
C LEU A 100 48.80 24.92 33.46
N LYS A 101 49.76 25.35 32.65
CA LYS A 101 49.66 25.80 31.25
C LYS A 101 49.42 24.65 30.24
N ASN A 102 48.78 25.01 29.12
CA ASN A 102 48.57 24.22 27.89
C ASN A 102 49.83 23.50 27.36
N PRO A 103 49.64 22.35 26.69
CA PRO A 103 49.81 22.37 25.23
C PRO A 103 48.69 21.66 24.46
N LYS A 104 48.50 22.12 23.23
CA LYS A 104 47.51 21.67 22.24
C LYS A 104 47.55 20.15 21.99
N ALA A 105 46.39 19.49 22.01
CA ALA A 105 46.17 18.24 21.29
C ALA A 105 44.67 18.00 21.04
N ALA A 106 44.33 17.75 19.77
CA ALA A 106 43.15 17.08 19.22
C ALA A 106 41.82 17.21 19.97
N GLY A 107 40.89 17.99 19.38
CA GLY A 107 39.50 18.05 19.81
C GLY A 107 38.83 16.68 19.74
N ASN A 108 38.79 16.00 20.88
CA ASN A 108 37.95 14.84 21.13
C ASN A 108 36.53 15.37 21.34
N GLY A 109 35.79 15.51 20.24
CA GLY A 109 34.37 15.82 20.25
C GLY A 109 33.61 14.66 20.84
N THR A 110 33.29 14.77 22.12
CA THR A 110 32.33 13.93 22.81
C THR A 110 31.01 13.94 22.04
N HIS A 111 30.75 12.88 21.27
CA HIS A 111 29.41 12.58 20.79
C HIS A 111 28.54 12.26 22.01
N GLY A 112 27.99 13.30 22.62
CA GLY A 112 26.84 13.18 23.50
C GLY A 112 25.78 12.37 22.75
N LYS A 113 25.41 11.22 23.31
CA LYS A 113 24.23 10.46 22.91
C LYS A 113 23.00 11.35 23.12
N GLY A 114 22.70 12.20 22.15
CA GLY A 114 21.40 12.85 22.06
C GLY A 114 20.36 11.74 21.92
N GLY A 115 19.44 11.63 22.88
CA GLY A 115 18.34 10.67 22.77
C GLY A 115 17.65 10.86 21.43
N LYS A 116 17.67 9.83 20.57
CA LYS A 116 16.99 9.89 19.27
C LYS A 116 15.53 10.22 19.55
N ARG A 117 15.05 11.35 19.02
CA ARG A 117 13.63 11.70 19.06
C ARG A 117 12.86 10.58 18.35
N LEU A 118 11.78 10.12 18.97
CA LEU A 118 10.91 9.09 18.38
C LEU A 118 10.44 9.53 16.99
N PRO A 119 10.55 8.67 15.96
CA PRO A 119 10.08 9.00 14.62
C PRO A 119 8.56 9.15 14.63
N VAL A 120 8.04 10.06 13.81
CA VAL A 120 6.62 10.26 13.58
C VAL A 120 6.22 9.49 12.33
N ILE A 121 5.29 8.56 12.47
CA ILE A 121 4.79 7.71 11.39
C ILE A 121 3.35 8.11 11.10
N LEU A 122 3.12 8.64 9.89
CA LEU A 122 1.77 8.89 9.38
C LEU A 122 1.23 7.60 8.76
N VAL A 123 -0.01 7.24 9.09
CA VAL A 123 -0.70 6.08 8.52
C VAL A 123 -2.01 6.54 7.86
N THR A 124 -2.27 6.06 6.65
CA THR A 124 -3.49 6.31 5.86
C THR A 124 -3.87 5.06 5.05
N ASN A 125 -4.97 5.11 4.31
CA ASN A 125 -5.39 4.10 3.34
C ASN A 125 -6.43 4.67 2.36
N ASP A 126 -6.97 3.81 1.49
CA ASP A 126 -8.11 4.07 0.62
C ASP A 126 -9.37 3.26 0.95
N ASP A 127 -9.28 2.23 1.81
CA ASP A 127 -10.47 1.47 2.27
C ASP A 127 -11.29 2.21 3.36
N GLY A 128 -10.71 3.26 3.95
CA GLY A 128 -11.30 4.07 5.02
C GLY A 128 -10.83 3.71 6.43
N ILE A 129 -11.05 4.62 7.37
CA ILE A 129 -10.49 4.58 8.73
C ILE A 129 -10.93 3.36 9.57
N SER A 130 -12.08 2.78 9.27
CA SER A 130 -12.63 1.63 9.99
C SER A 130 -12.19 0.27 9.44
N ALA A 131 -11.49 0.25 8.30
CA ALA A 131 -11.10 -0.97 7.60
C ALA A 131 -10.14 -1.85 8.44
N PRO A 132 -10.22 -3.20 8.31
CA PRO A 132 -9.33 -4.08 9.05
C PRO A 132 -7.86 -3.97 8.58
N GLY A 133 -7.63 -3.64 7.31
CA GLY A 133 -6.29 -3.44 6.75
C GLY A 133 -5.47 -2.34 7.45
N ILE A 134 -6.08 -1.17 7.70
CA ILE A 134 -5.39 -0.06 8.38
C ILE A 134 -5.17 -0.34 9.87
N ARG A 135 -6.08 -1.08 10.53
CA ARG A 135 -5.83 -1.60 11.89
C ARG A 135 -4.62 -2.50 11.92
N ASN A 136 -4.52 -3.45 11.00
CA ASN A 136 -3.36 -4.33 10.94
C ASN A 136 -2.06 -3.59 10.62
N LEU A 137 -2.11 -2.53 9.80
CA LEU A 137 -0.95 -1.66 9.57
C LEU A 137 -0.50 -0.95 10.85
N VAL A 138 -1.43 -0.32 11.58
CA VAL A 138 -1.14 0.34 12.87
C VAL A 138 -0.55 -0.65 13.86
N GLU A 139 -1.15 -1.83 14.00
CA GLU A 139 -0.65 -2.88 14.89
C GLU A 139 0.76 -3.38 14.51
N ALA A 140 1.05 -3.54 13.22
CA ALA A 140 2.38 -3.99 12.75
C ALA A 140 3.50 -3.02 13.17
N VAL A 141 3.20 -1.71 13.17
CA VAL A 141 4.19 -0.66 13.42
C VAL A 141 4.14 -0.07 14.84
N ARG A 142 3.30 -0.63 15.71
CA ARG A 142 3.30 -0.26 17.14
C ARG A 142 4.70 -0.38 17.74
N GLY A 143 5.04 0.60 18.56
CA GLY A 143 6.33 0.70 19.25
C GLY A 143 7.49 1.20 18.39
N LEU A 144 7.31 1.40 17.07
CA LEU A 144 8.37 1.93 16.19
C LEU A 144 8.50 3.46 16.25
N GLY A 145 7.46 4.18 16.69
CA GLY A 145 7.44 5.64 16.75
C GLY A 145 6.10 6.20 17.24
N LYS A 146 5.96 7.53 17.16
CA LYS A 146 4.65 8.20 17.34
C LYS A 146 3.81 7.95 16.09
N ILE A 147 2.76 7.15 16.21
CA ILE A 147 1.82 6.88 15.12
C ILE A 147 0.73 7.95 15.12
N VAL A 148 0.39 8.47 13.94
CA VAL A 148 -0.77 9.32 13.69
C VAL A 148 -1.52 8.78 12.49
N VAL A 149 -2.83 8.57 12.62
CA VAL A 149 -3.70 8.05 11.55
C VAL A 149 -4.54 9.18 11.00
N VAL A 150 -4.52 9.36 9.68
CA VAL A 150 -5.48 10.22 8.97
C VAL A 150 -5.96 9.46 7.75
N ALA A 151 -7.23 9.11 7.70
CA ALA A 151 -7.77 8.23 6.66
C ALA A 151 -9.18 8.67 6.21
N PRO A 152 -9.63 8.27 5.01
CA PRO A 152 -10.97 8.58 4.52
C PRO A 152 -12.09 8.07 5.42
N ASP A 153 -13.23 8.76 5.43
CA ASP A 153 -14.45 8.38 6.16
C ASP A 153 -15.25 7.25 5.49
N LYS A 154 -14.90 6.92 4.24
CA LYS A 154 -15.52 5.89 3.41
C LYS A 154 -14.52 5.29 2.42
N PRO A 155 -14.82 4.13 1.80
CA PRO A 155 -13.98 3.57 0.75
C PRO A 155 -13.81 4.53 -0.44
N GLN A 156 -12.58 4.64 -0.93
CA GLN A 156 -12.12 5.52 -2.02
C GLN A 156 -11.24 4.74 -3.02
N SER A 157 -11.43 3.42 -3.14
CA SER A 157 -10.69 2.59 -4.08
C SER A 157 -10.93 3.02 -5.54
N GLY A 158 -9.89 2.99 -6.38
CA GLY A 158 -9.98 3.34 -7.81
C GLY A 158 -10.04 4.84 -8.12
N MET A 159 -9.92 5.71 -7.11
CA MET A 159 -9.89 7.17 -7.31
C MET A 159 -8.58 7.67 -7.93
N GLY A 160 -7.54 6.83 -8.01
CA GLY A 160 -6.20 7.24 -8.42
C GLY A 160 -5.70 8.41 -7.58
N HIS A 161 -4.95 9.32 -8.22
CA HIS A 161 -4.35 10.48 -7.57
C HIS A 161 -5.29 11.70 -7.53
N ALA A 162 -6.58 11.48 -7.27
CA ALA A 162 -7.56 12.55 -7.17
C ALA A 162 -7.34 13.45 -5.95
N ILE A 163 -7.68 14.73 -6.08
CA ILE A 163 -7.71 15.72 -4.98
C ILE A 163 -9.06 16.43 -4.95
N THR A 164 -9.48 16.87 -3.77
CA THR A 164 -10.75 17.58 -3.61
C THR A 164 -10.56 19.09 -3.71
N ILE A 165 -11.07 19.70 -4.78
CA ILE A 165 -11.03 21.17 -4.99
C ILE A 165 -12.42 21.81 -4.85
N GLY A 166 -13.45 21.17 -5.44
CA GLY A 166 -14.79 21.77 -5.59
C GLY A 166 -15.69 21.70 -4.35
N ASN A 167 -15.27 21.03 -3.28
CA ASN A 167 -16.05 20.86 -2.06
C ASN A 167 -15.17 21.08 -0.82
N PRO A 168 -15.71 21.62 0.29
CA PRO A 168 -14.97 21.72 1.53
C PRO A 168 -14.57 20.34 2.08
N LEU A 169 -13.31 20.21 2.51
CA LEU A 169 -12.83 19.05 3.25
C LEU A 169 -13.17 19.16 4.73
N ARG A 170 -13.57 18.04 5.34
CA ARG A 170 -13.85 17.94 6.79
C ARG A 170 -12.89 16.96 7.43
N LEU A 171 -12.38 17.35 8.59
CA LEU A 171 -11.51 16.52 9.42
C LEU A 171 -12.16 16.35 10.79
N GLN A 172 -12.31 15.12 11.26
CA GLN A 172 -12.96 14.79 12.53
C GLN A 172 -12.04 13.92 13.39
N PRO A 173 -11.78 14.28 14.65
CA PRO A 173 -11.00 13.45 15.54
C PRO A 173 -11.77 12.16 15.87
N MET A 174 -11.08 11.04 15.82
CA MET A 174 -11.65 9.71 16.05
C MET A 174 -11.08 9.12 17.33
N HIS A 175 -11.79 9.33 18.43
CA HIS A 175 -11.42 8.74 19.71
C HIS A 175 -11.70 7.23 19.70
N HIS A 176 -10.80 6.44 20.29
CA HIS A 176 -10.97 5.00 20.53
C HIS A 176 -10.99 4.06 19.30
N VAL A 177 -10.73 4.54 18.08
CA VAL A 177 -10.59 3.64 16.92
C VAL A 177 -9.30 2.81 17.00
N PHE A 178 -8.23 3.42 17.53
CA PHE A 178 -6.93 2.80 17.76
C PHE A 178 -6.48 3.17 19.18
N GLU A 179 -6.28 2.18 20.04
CA GLU A 179 -5.92 2.41 21.44
C GLU A 179 -4.56 3.11 21.56
N GLY A 180 -4.54 4.31 22.17
CA GLY A 180 -3.32 5.09 22.40
C GLY A 180 -2.73 5.75 21.16
N VAL A 181 -3.46 5.77 20.03
CA VAL A 181 -3.00 6.35 18.76
C VAL A 181 -3.92 7.52 18.37
N GLU A 182 -3.31 8.64 17.98
CA GLU A 182 -4.02 9.81 17.49
C GLU A 182 -4.60 9.52 16.10
N ALA A 183 -5.91 9.66 15.91
CA ALA A 183 -6.60 9.29 14.68
C ALA A 183 -7.64 10.32 14.23
N TRP A 184 -7.74 10.52 12.92
CA TRP A 184 -8.62 11.49 12.30
C TRP A 184 -9.29 10.92 11.06
N SER A 185 -10.62 11.09 10.96
CA SER A 185 -11.40 10.79 9.77
C SER A 185 -11.44 12.00 8.85
N CYS A 186 -11.31 11.79 7.54
CA CYS A 186 -11.29 12.82 6.51
C CYS A 186 -12.38 12.57 5.47
N SER A 187 -13.13 13.60 5.08
CA SER A 187 -14.16 13.47 4.03
C SER A 187 -13.59 13.42 2.59
N GLY A 188 -12.28 13.53 2.45
CA GLY A 188 -11.57 13.62 1.17
C GLY A 188 -11.07 12.28 0.65
N THR A 189 -10.13 12.38 -0.29
CA THR A 189 -9.37 11.27 -0.85
C THR A 189 -8.19 10.88 0.06
N PRO A 190 -7.53 9.74 -0.19
CA PRO A 190 -6.28 9.38 0.49
C PRO A 190 -5.18 10.45 0.37
N VAL A 191 -5.13 11.14 -0.76
CA VAL A 191 -4.19 12.23 -1.06
C VAL A 191 -4.51 13.45 -0.18
N ASP A 192 -5.79 13.82 -0.09
CA ASP A 192 -6.26 14.89 0.81
C ASP A 192 -5.93 14.57 2.27
N CYS A 193 -6.00 13.30 2.69
CA CYS A 193 -5.62 12.86 4.03
C CYS A 193 -4.15 13.17 4.33
N VAL A 194 -3.23 12.90 3.39
CA VAL A 194 -1.81 13.20 3.56
C VAL A 194 -1.57 14.71 3.69
N LYS A 195 -2.17 15.51 2.79
CA LYS A 195 -2.04 16.98 2.82
C LYS A 195 -2.56 17.57 4.13
N LEU A 196 -3.76 17.15 4.56
CA LEU A 196 -4.36 17.62 5.82
C LEU A 196 -3.59 17.13 7.05
N ALA A 197 -3.04 15.92 7.01
CA ALA A 197 -2.22 15.40 8.09
C ALA A 197 -0.98 16.28 8.31
N VAL A 198 -0.25 16.61 7.24
CA VAL A 198 0.95 17.44 7.31
C VAL A 198 0.61 18.87 7.78
N ASP A 199 -0.41 19.49 7.19
CA ASP A 199 -0.73 20.91 7.40
C ASP A 199 -1.51 21.16 8.70
N LYS A 200 -2.55 20.38 9.00
CA LYS A 200 -3.50 20.67 10.10
C LYS A 200 -3.28 19.83 11.34
N VAL A 201 -2.94 18.55 11.18
CA VAL A 201 -2.79 17.61 12.32
C VAL A 201 -1.40 17.69 12.91
N LEU A 202 -0.39 17.36 12.12
CA LEU A 202 1.00 17.29 12.54
C LEU A 202 1.65 18.68 12.62
N ARG A 203 1.27 19.60 11.71
CA ARG A 203 1.92 20.91 11.50
C ARG A 203 3.43 20.79 11.25
N ARG A 204 3.84 19.66 10.70
CA ARG A 204 5.20 19.30 10.30
C ARG A 204 5.13 18.07 9.40
N LYS A 205 6.23 17.81 8.69
CA LYS A 205 6.40 16.55 7.96
C LYS A 205 6.60 15.40 8.98
N PRO A 206 5.88 14.27 8.81
CA PRO A 206 6.24 13.02 9.48
C PRO A 206 7.59 12.51 8.94
N ASP A 207 8.19 11.58 9.66
CA ASP A 207 9.45 10.95 9.28
C ASP A 207 9.23 9.79 8.29
N LEU A 208 8.01 9.24 8.24
CA LEU A 208 7.58 8.18 7.32
C LEU A 208 6.06 8.23 7.10
N CYS A 209 5.60 7.96 5.87
CA CYS A 209 4.18 7.78 5.55
C CYS A 209 3.90 6.35 5.10
N LEU A 210 2.91 5.70 5.70
CA LEU A 210 2.49 4.34 5.36
C LEU A 210 1.04 4.36 4.87
N SER A 211 0.78 3.69 3.76
CA SER A 211 -0.55 3.61 3.16
C SER A 211 -0.99 2.15 3.03
N GLY A 212 -2.17 1.79 3.55
CA GLY A 212 -2.74 0.44 3.47
C GLY A 212 -3.12 -0.14 4.84
N ILE A 213 -3.05 -1.47 5.06
CA ILE A 213 -2.84 -2.52 4.05
C ILE A 213 -4.11 -2.65 3.22
N ASN A 214 -4.03 -2.43 1.91
CA ASN A 214 -5.18 -2.52 1.02
C ASN A 214 -5.68 -3.95 0.82
N HIS A 215 -7.00 -4.11 0.69
CA HIS A 215 -7.62 -5.35 0.21
C HIS A 215 -7.50 -5.45 -1.32
N GLY A 216 -6.85 -6.51 -1.79
CA GLY A 216 -6.56 -6.70 -3.20
C GLY A 216 -5.23 -6.07 -3.63
N ALA A 217 -4.72 -6.58 -4.73
CA ALA A 217 -3.36 -6.28 -5.18
C ALA A 217 -3.27 -4.96 -5.96
N ASN A 218 -2.22 -4.20 -5.68
CA ASN A 218 -1.83 -2.99 -6.41
C ASN A 218 -0.52 -3.23 -7.20
N HIS A 219 -0.42 -4.35 -7.91
CA HIS A 219 0.74 -4.66 -8.75
C HIS A 219 0.54 -4.19 -10.19
N SER A 220 1.62 -4.12 -10.96
CA SER A 220 1.63 -3.67 -12.34
C SER A 220 1.02 -2.26 -12.50
N ILE A 221 0.30 -2.01 -13.60
CA ILE A 221 -0.32 -0.74 -13.95
C ILE A 221 -1.35 -0.25 -12.91
N ASN A 222 -1.83 -1.11 -12.02
CA ASN A 222 -2.81 -0.76 -11.00
C ASN A 222 -2.28 0.29 -10.02
N VAL A 223 -0.96 0.44 -9.90
CA VAL A 223 -0.31 1.50 -9.11
C VAL A 223 -0.85 2.90 -9.46
N ILE A 224 -1.20 3.17 -10.72
CA ILE A 224 -1.68 4.48 -11.18
C ILE A 224 -3.12 4.76 -10.69
N TYR A 225 -3.94 3.72 -10.56
CA TYR A 225 -5.35 3.83 -10.17
C TYR A 225 -5.57 3.61 -8.66
N SER A 226 -4.53 3.16 -7.96
CA SER A 226 -4.55 2.83 -6.54
C SER A 226 -4.60 4.08 -5.67
N GLY A 227 -5.62 4.20 -4.81
CA GLY A 227 -5.67 5.23 -3.79
C GLY A 227 -4.57 5.03 -2.74
N THR A 228 -4.27 3.76 -2.40
CA THR A 228 -3.17 3.38 -1.51
C THR A 228 -1.84 3.98 -2.00
N MET A 229 -1.48 3.73 -3.27
CA MET A 229 -0.24 4.23 -3.84
C MET A 229 -0.28 5.72 -4.09
N SER A 230 -1.44 6.30 -4.43
CA SER A 230 -1.56 7.75 -4.60
C SER A 230 -1.24 8.52 -3.32
N ALA A 231 -1.66 8.03 -2.16
CA ALA A 231 -1.26 8.62 -0.88
C ALA A 231 0.26 8.49 -0.62
N ALA A 232 0.88 7.36 -0.96
CA ALA A 232 2.33 7.18 -0.82
C ALA A 232 3.12 8.10 -1.77
N VAL A 233 2.64 8.25 -3.01
CA VAL A 233 3.23 9.16 -4.00
C VAL A 233 3.11 10.61 -3.53
N GLU A 234 1.94 11.02 -3.04
CA GLU A 234 1.72 12.36 -2.49
C GLU A 234 2.68 12.68 -1.34
N ALA A 235 2.88 11.74 -0.40
CA ALA A 235 3.84 11.92 0.68
C ALA A 235 5.27 12.14 0.14
N SER A 236 5.69 11.40 -0.87
CA SER A 236 7.00 11.56 -1.49
C SER A 236 7.16 12.87 -2.28
N ILE A 237 6.09 13.38 -2.91
CA ILE A 237 6.05 14.73 -3.47
C ILE A 237 6.34 15.77 -2.38
N GLU A 238 5.75 15.58 -1.19
CA GLU A 238 6.03 16.37 0.01
C GLU A 238 7.40 16.05 0.65
N SER A 239 8.29 15.30 -0.01
CA SER A 239 9.60 14.87 0.50
C SER A 239 9.52 14.07 1.80
N ILE A 240 8.50 13.23 1.94
CA ILE A 240 8.32 12.27 3.01
C ILE A 240 8.52 10.86 2.40
N PRO A 241 9.47 10.05 2.89
CA PRO A 241 9.59 8.67 2.41
C PRO A 241 8.29 7.92 2.69
N ALA A 242 7.88 7.04 1.78
CA ALA A 242 6.58 6.41 1.84
C ALA A 242 6.56 4.95 1.37
N VAL A 243 5.67 4.17 1.97
CA VAL A 243 5.44 2.77 1.59
C VAL A 243 3.94 2.49 1.48
N GLY A 244 3.53 1.99 0.32
CA GLY A 244 2.19 1.46 0.09
C GLY A 244 2.17 -0.06 0.27
N PHE A 245 1.19 -0.57 0.99
CA PHE A 245 1.04 -1.98 1.32
C PHE A 245 -0.28 -2.54 0.80
N SER A 246 -0.26 -3.73 0.21
CA SER A 246 -1.44 -4.38 -0.34
C SER A 246 -1.39 -5.90 -0.15
N LEU A 247 -2.50 -6.53 0.19
CA LEU A 247 -2.63 -7.98 0.35
C LEU A 247 -3.42 -8.55 -0.83
N LEU A 248 -2.99 -9.68 -1.39
CA LEU A 248 -3.65 -10.38 -2.50
C LEU A 248 -4.95 -11.10 -2.08
N ASP A 249 -5.74 -10.48 -1.20
CA ASP A 249 -7.01 -10.98 -0.71
C ASP A 249 -8.01 -9.83 -0.64
N TYR A 250 -9.15 -10.00 -1.31
CA TYR A 250 -10.24 -9.03 -1.37
C TYR A 250 -11.26 -9.22 -0.23
N SER A 251 -11.14 -10.30 0.55
CA SER A 251 -12.05 -10.61 1.66
C SER A 251 -11.88 -9.61 2.80
N VAL A 252 -12.98 -9.18 3.41
CA VAL A 252 -12.93 -8.38 4.65
C VAL A 252 -12.35 -9.19 5.81
N GLU A 253 -12.46 -10.52 5.75
CA GLU A 253 -11.93 -11.49 6.72
C GLU A 253 -10.51 -11.97 6.36
N ALA A 254 -9.79 -11.25 5.48
CA ALA A 254 -8.44 -11.62 5.07
C ALA A 254 -7.49 -11.74 6.27
N ASP A 255 -6.62 -12.76 6.25
CA ASP A 255 -5.59 -12.94 7.27
C ASP A 255 -4.37 -12.05 6.99
N PHE A 256 -4.29 -10.94 7.72
CA PHE A 256 -3.16 -10.01 7.66
C PHE A 256 -1.96 -10.46 8.51
N GLY A 257 -2.06 -11.56 9.27
CA GLY A 257 -1.00 -12.06 10.14
C GLY A 257 0.37 -12.13 9.47
N PRO A 258 0.51 -12.85 8.33
CA PRO A 258 1.75 -12.90 7.59
C PRO A 258 2.20 -11.52 7.10
N ALA A 259 1.29 -10.70 6.55
CA ALA A 259 1.62 -9.37 6.04
C ALA A 259 2.21 -8.45 7.13
N ARG A 260 1.64 -8.45 8.35
CA ARG A 260 2.12 -7.63 9.47
C ARG A 260 3.60 -7.85 9.80
N LYS A 261 4.06 -9.10 9.76
CA LYS A 261 5.47 -9.45 9.99
C LYS A 261 6.39 -8.76 8.97
N TYR A 262 6.03 -8.83 7.69
CA TYR A 262 6.82 -8.22 6.62
C TYR A 262 6.71 -6.69 6.59
N VAL A 263 5.53 -6.12 6.88
CA VAL A 263 5.37 -4.67 7.10
C VAL A 263 6.36 -4.18 8.14
N ARG A 264 6.40 -4.83 9.32
CA ARG A 264 7.28 -4.43 10.40
C ARG A 264 8.75 -4.44 9.97
N MET A 265 9.21 -5.53 9.36
CA MET A 265 10.60 -5.66 8.89
C MET A 265 10.98 -4.54 7.90
N ILE A 266 10.10 -4.25 6.93
CA ILE A 266 10.34 -3.20 5.92
C ILE A 266 10.37 -1.82 6.58
N VAL A 267 9.46 -1.53 7.50
CA VAL A 267 9.39 -0.24 8.19
C VAL A 267 10.60 -0.03 9.09
N GLU A 268 11.03 -1.04 9.84
CA GLU A 268 12.25 -0.99 10.64
C GLU A 268 13.49 -0.69 9.77
N GLU A 269 13.60 -1.32 8.60
CA GLU A 269 14.70 -1.10 7.67
C GLU A 269 14.69 0.34 7.09
N VAL A 270 13.54 0.83 6.64
CA VAL A 270 13.41 2.19 6.09
C VAL A 270 13.72 3.26 7.15
N LEU A 271 13.31 3.04 8.40
CA LEU A 271 13.60 3.96 9.51
C LEU A 271 15.07 3.89 9.96
N ALA A 272 15.68 2.72 9.92
CA ALA A 272 17.09 2.53 10.31
C ALA A 272 18.05 3.06 9.25
N ASN A 273 17.73 2.86 7.98
CA ASN A 273 18.57 3.16 6.82
C ASN A 273 17.82 4.09 5.83
N PRO A 274 17.59 5.36 6.18
CA PRO A 274 16.90 6.30 5.30
C PRO A 274 17.73 6.55 4.03
N LEU A 275 17.21 6.09 2.88
CA LEU A 275 17.90 6.18 1.59
C LEU A 275 17.66 7.50 0.88
N ASP A 276 16.39 7.89 0.74
CA ASP A 276 15.96 9.08 0.01
C ASP A 276 14.67 9.63 0.64
N LYS A 277 14.53 10.95 0.70
CA LYS A 277 13.31 11.63 1.16
C LYS A 277 12.15 11.49 0.17
N HIS A 278 12.42 11.09 -1.07
CA HIS A 278 11.46 10.79 -2.12
C HIS A 278 11.26 9.28 -2.34
N LEU A 279 11.76 8.44 -1.43
CA LEU A 279 11.57 6.99 -1.50
C LEU A 279 10.09 6.64 -1.53
N ILE A 280 9.68 5.84 -2.51
CA ILE A 280 8.35 5.23 -2.57
C ILE A 280 8.52 3.75 -2.85
N LEU A 281 7.98 2.91 -1.97
CA LEU A 281 7.93 1.47 -2.17
C LEU A 281 6.48 1.02 -2.33
N ASN A 282 6.18 0.27 -3.39
CA ASN A 282 4.94 -0.47 -3.55
C ASN A 282 5.18 -1.92 -3.11
N VAL A 283 4.49 -2.35 -2.06
CA VAL A 283 4.69 -3.66 -1.44
C VAL A 283 3.42 -4.48 -1.49
N ASN A 284 3.50 -5.66 -2.08
CA ASN A 284 2.38 -6.58 -2.22
C ASN A 284 2.68 -7.93 -1.54
N PHE A 285 1.71 -8.45 -0.80
CA PHE A 285 1.83 -9.70 -0.05
C PHE A 285 0.99 -10.81 -0.71
N PRO A 286 1.55 -12.01 -0.96
CA PRO A 286 0.76 -13.15 -1.42
C PRO A 286 -0.21 -13.60 -0.31
N ALA A 287 -1.44 -13.97 -0.69
CA ALA A 287 -2.46 -14.47 0.23
C ALA A 287 -2.25 -15.96 0.53
N VAL A 288 -1.11 -16.28 1.17
CA VAL A 288 -0.74 -17.64 1.58
C VAL A 288 -0.28 -17.64 3.04
N PRO A 289 -0.38 -18.77 3.75
CA PRO A 289 0.17 -18.91 5.09
C PRO A 289 1.66 -18.52 5.18
N ASP A 290 2.09 -17.98 6.34
CA ASP A 290 3.46 -17.44 6.55
C ASP A 290 4.56 -18.46 6.18
N ASN A 291 4.36 -19.74 6.48
CA ASN A 291 5.32 -20.80 6.18
C ASN A 291 5.52 -21.08 4.68
N LEU A 292 4.64 -20.57 3.81
CA LEU A 292 4.76 -20.68 2.35
C LEU A 292 5.40 -19.45 1.72
N ILE A 293 5.53 -18.34 2.46
CA ILE A 293 6.16 -17.12 1.97
C ILE A 293 7.68 -17.32 1.94
N LYS A 294 8.26 -17.19 0.75
CA LYS A 294 9.68 -17.48 0.49
C LYS A 294 10.63 -16.34 0.85
N GLY A 295 10.08 -15.17 1.22
CA GLY A 295 10.83 -13.97 1.57
C GLY A 295 10.43 -12.75 0.73
N ILE A 296 11.24 -11.70 0.83
CA ILE A 296 11.07 -10.45 0.08
C ILE A 296 11.85 -10.52 -1.22
N LYS A 297 11.26 -10.02 -2.31
CA LYS A 297 11.91 -9.87 -3.61
C LYS A 297 11.75 -8.44 -4.11
N ILE A 298 12.89 -7.79 -4.38
CA ILE A 298 12.90 -6.50 -5.09
C ILE A 298 12.55 -6.77 -6.56
N CYS A 299 11.59 -5.99 -7.06
CA CYS A 299 10.95 -6.20 -8.36
C CYS A 299 10.93 -4.90 -9.16
N ARG A 300 10.78 -5.03 -10.48
CA ARG A 300 10.21 -3.97 -11.32
C ARG A 300 8.72 -4.22 -11.53
N GLN A 301 8.00 -3.19 -11.94
CA GLN A 301 6.61 -3.31 -12.37
C GLN A 301 6.51 -4.21 -13.61
N ALA A 302 5.59 -5.19 -13.60
CA ALA A 302 5.30 -6.01 -14.77
C ALA A 302 4.68 -5.19 -15.91
N TYR A 303 4.91 -5.61 -17.15
CA TYR A 303 4.07 -5.19 -18.26
C TYR A 303 2.77 -6.03 -18.28
N ALA A 304 1.77 -5.56 -17.55
CA ALA A 304 0.45 -6.16 -17.51
C ALA A 304 -0.65 -5.10 -17.47
N LYS A 305 -1.82 -5.39 -18.05
CA LYS A 305 -2.98 -4.49 -18.05
C LYS A 305 -4.28 -5.26 -17.91
N TYR A 306 -5.33 -4.58 -17.48
CA TYR A 306 -6.68 -5.08 -17.67
C TYR A 306 -7.06 -4.96 -19.15
N GLU A 307 -7.48 -6.06 -19.74
CA GLU A 307 -8.31 -6.01 -20.95
C GLU A 307 -9.73 -5.73 -20.50
N GLU A 308 -10.11 -4.46 -20.61
CA GLU A 308 -11.38 -3.91 -20.15
C GLU A 308 -12.54 -4.39 -21.03
N ASP A 309 -13.69 -4.58 -20.40
CA ASP A 309 -14.98 -4.86 -21.04
C ASP A 309 -16.09 -4.14 -20.26
N PHE A 310 -17.26 -3.98 -20.86
CA PHE A 310 -18.39 -3.29 -20.25
C PHE A 310 -19.63 -4.18 -20.28
N VAL A 311 -20.11 -4.56 -19.09
CA VAL A 311 -21.38 -5.28 -18.98
C VAL A 311 -22.51 -4.26 -19.01
N GLU A 312 -23.22 -4.21 -20.14
CA GLU A 312 -24.45 -3.43 -20.29
C GLU A 312 -25.61 -4.09 -19.55
N ARG A 313 -26.37 -3.28 -18.79
CA ARG A 313 -27.65 -3.65 -18.17
C ARG A 313 -28.64 -2.50 -18.28
N ASN A 314 -29.90 -2.78 -17.98
CA ASN A 314 -30.95 -1.77 -17.90
C ASN A 314 -31.40 -1.58 -16.45
N ASP A 315 -31.66 -0.32 -16.06
CA ASP A 315 -32.31 0.01 -14.79
C ASP A 315 -33.82 -0.31 -14.86
N PRO A 316 -34.58 -0.19 -13.74
CA PRO A 316 -36.02 -0.41 -13.75
C PRO A 316 -36.82 0.48 -14.71
N ASN A 317 -36.24 1.59 -15.16
CA ASN A 317 -36.82 2.53 -16.13
C ASN A 317 -36.31 2.28 -17.57
N SER A 318 -35.70 1.11 -17.82
CA SER A 318 -35.12 0.72 -19.12
C SER A 318 -34.01 1.65 -19.63
N ARG A 319 -33.35 2.39 -18.74
CA ARG A 319 -32.16 3.18 -19.08
C ARG A 319 -30.93 2.30 -18.96
N LYS A 320 -30.06 2.36 -19.97
CA LYS A 320 -28.81 1.61 -19.99
C LYS A 320 -27.84 2.14 -18.95
N TYR A 321 -27.14 1.22 -18.28
CA TYR A 321 -25.95 1.50 -17.49
C TYR A 321 -24.91 0.40 -17.74
N TYR A 322 -23.65 0.72 -17.43
CA TYR A 322 -22.51 -0.12 -17.77
C TYR A 322 -21.67 -0.35 -16.53
N TRP A 323 -21.32 -1.62 -16.27
CA TRP A 323 -20.30 -1.95 -15.28
C TRP A 323 -18.98 -2.17 -16.01
N LEU A 324 -17.95 -1.41 -15.62
CA LEU A 324 -16.57 -1.69 -16.03
C LEU A 324 -16.16 -3.04 -15.43
N THR A 325 -15.70 -3.93 -16.29
CA THR A 325 -15.14 -5.23 -15.94
C THR A 325 -13.84 -5.42 -16.73
N GLY A 326 -13.18 -6.54 -16.55
CA GLY A 326 -12.03 -6.91 -17.36
C GLY A 326 -11.31 -8.11 -16.83
N LYS A 327 -10.28 -8.53 -17.56
CA LYS A 327 -9.35 -9.57 -17.12
C LYS A 327 -7.96 -8.99 -17.02
N PHE A 328 -7.30 -9.26 -15.91
CA PHE A 328 -5.89 -8.92 -15.78
C PHE A 328 -5.05 -9.83 -16.67
N VAL A 329 -4.35 -9.26 -17.64
CA VAL A 329 -3.49 -9.99 -18.59
C VAL A 329 -2.04 -9.57 -18.38
N ASN A 330 -1.21 -10.55 -18.04
CA ASN A 330 0.23 -10.37 -17.90
C ASN A 330 0.93 -10.68 -19.23
N PHE A 331 1.55 -9.65 -19.83
CA PHE A 331 2.32 -9.76 -21.07
C PHE A 331 3.82 -9.95 -20.80
N ASP A 332 4.23 -9.83 -19.54
CA ASP A 332 5.61 -9.94 -19.11
C ASP A 332 6.00 -11.40 -18.84
N ARG A 333 7.21 -11.78 -19.25
CA ARG A 333 7.78 -13.11 -19.01
C ARG A 333 9.00 -13.06 -18.09
N GLY A 334 9.34 -11.88 -17.59
CA GLY A 334 10.46 -11.67 -16.67
C GLY A 334 10.18 -12.26 -15.29
N ARG A 335 11.25 -12.76 -14.66
CA ARG A 335 11.22 -13.29 -13.27
C ARG A 335 11.62 -12.26 -12.23
N ASP A 336 11.84 -11.03 -12.67
CA ASP A 336 12.18 -9.84 -11.89
C ASP A 336 10.95 -8.93 -11.68
N THR A 337 9.76 -9.39 -12.03
CA THR A 337 8.50 -8.63 -11.91
C THR A 337 7.79 -8.87 -10.59
N ASP A 338 6.94 -7.91 -10.22
CA ASP A 338 6.01 -8.01 -9.10
C ASP A 338 5.02 -9.17 -9.25
N VAL A 339 4.38 -9.29 -10.43
CA VAL A 339 3.43 -10.38 -10.71
C VAL A 339 4.10 -11.74 -10.55
N TRP A 340 5.29 -11.94 -11.13
CA TRP A 340 6.01 -13.21 -11.02
C TRP A 340 6.37 -13.52 -9.56
N ALA A 341 6.85 -12.52 -8.80
CA ALA A 341 7.20 -12.69 -7.39
C ALA A 341 5.99 -13.18 -6.58
N LEU A 342 4.84 -12.54 -6.75
CA LEU A 342 3.60 -12.86 -6.05
C LEU A 342 3.09 -14.27 -6.41
N GLU A 343 3.07 -14.63 -7.69
CA GLU A 343 2.70 -15.98 -8.15
C GLU A 343 3.62 -17.08 -7.60
N HIS A 344 4.85 -16.73 -7.20
CA HIS A 344 5.84 -17.65 -6.65
C HIS A 344 5.98 -17.54 -5.12
N ASN A 345 5.02 -16.92 -4.44
CA ASN A 345 4.95 -16.73 -2.98
C ASN A 345 6.09 -15.89 -2.39
N TYR A 346 6.58 -14.89 -3.13
CA TYR A 346 7.43 -13.85 -2.58
C TYR A 346 6.60 -12.60 -2.26
N VAL A 347 6.98 -11.89 -1.20
CA VAL A 347 6.55 -10.50 -0.99
C VAL A 347 7.23 -9.65 -2.06
N SER A 348 6.45 -8.98 -2.89
CA SER A 348 6.98 -8.09 -3.92
C SER A 348 7.23 -6.71 -3.33
N VAL A 349 8.40 -6.14 -3.61
CA VAL A 349 8.75 -4.75 -3.29
C VAL A 349 9.23 -4.08 -4.58
N VAL A 350 8.46 -3.10 -5.08
CA VAL A 350 8.80 -2.31 -6.26
C VAL A 350 9.13 -0.88 -5.83
N PRO A 351 10.38 -0.41 -6.01
CA PRO A 351 10.67 1.01 -5.94
C PRO A 351 9.95 1.75 -7.08
N VAL A 352 9.16 2.77 -6.75
CA VAL A 352 8.41 3.57 -7.73
C VAL A 352 8.83 5.03 -7.66
N GLN A 353 8.50 5.78 -8.71
CA GLN A 353 8.78 7.20 -8.83
C GLN A 353 7.57 7.93 -9.43
N PHE A 354 7.50 9.24 -9.23
CA PHE A 354 6.43 10.09 -9.76
C PHE A 354 6.85 10.89 -11.00
N ASP A 355 8.14 10.97 -11.29
CA ASP A 355 8.60 11.54 -12.56
C ASP A 355 8.29 10.57 -13.71
N MET A 356 7.27 10.93 -14.49
CA MET A 356 6.82 10.15 -15.65
C MET A 356 7.58 10.52 -16.94
N THR A 357 8.65 11.33 -16.85
CA THR A 357 9.49 11.64 -18.00
C THR A 357 10.12 10.36 -18.53
N ASN A 358 9.80 10.00 -19.78
CA ASN A 358 10.50 8.93 -20.46
C ASN A 358 11.88 9.43 -20.94
N TYR A 359 12.88 9.35 -20.05
CA TYR A 359 14.24 9.83 -20.32
C TYR A 359 14.88 9.19 -21.56
N VAL A 360 14.60 7.91 -21.82
CA VAL A 360 15.08 7.22 -23.02
C VAL A 360 14.49 7.86 -24.28
N LEU A 361 13.19 8.15 -24.30
CA LEU A 361 12.53 8.81 -25.43
C LEU A 361 12.97 10.27 -25.54
N LYS A 362 13.04 11.01 -24.44
CA LYS A 362 13.55 12.38 -24.39
C LYS A 362 14.92 12.49 -25.06
N SER A 363 15.87 11.62 -24.70
CA SER A 363 17.21 11.58 -25.32
C SER A 363 17.21 11.20 -26.79
N LYS A 364 16.20 10.47 -27.28
CA LYS A 364 16.02 10.21 -28.73
C LYS A 364 15.53 11.47 -29.45
N LEU A 365 14.50 12.12 -28.90
CA LEU A 365 13.93 13.35 -29.46
C LEU A 365 14.95 14.48 -29.53
N GLU A 366 15.76 14.66 -28.49
CA GLU A 366 16.86 15.65 -28.47
C GLU A 366 17.90 15.44 -29.57
N LYS A 367 18.02 14.23 -30.13
CA LYS A 367 18.93 13.94 -31.24
C LYS A 367 18.26 14.14 -32.60
N THR A 368 16.97 13.79 -32.70
CA THR A 368 16.23 13.79 -33.98
C THR A 368 15.58 15.12 -34.30
N TRP A 369 15.22 15.93 -33.30
CA TRP A 369 14.51 17.20 -33.45
C TRP A 369 15.43 18.43 -33.35
N LYS A 370 16.75 18.23 -33.54
CA LYS A 370 17.66 19.37 -33.70
C LYS A 370 17.40 20.01 -35.07
N SER A 371 16.87 21.24 -35.03
CA SER A 371 16.82 22.17 -36.16
C SER A 371 18.22 22.50 -36.66
#